data_AF-A0A101WQD4-F1
#
_entry.id   AF-A0A101WQD4-F1
#
_cell.length_a   1.000
_cell.length_b   1.000
_cell.length_c   1.000
_cell.angle_alpha   90.00
_cell.angle_beta   90.00
_cell.angle_gamma   90.00
#
_symmetry.space_group_name_H-M   'P 1'
#
loop_
_entity.id
_entity.type
_entity.pdbx_description
1 polymer ?
#
loop_
_entity_poly.entity_id
_entity_poly.type
_entity_poly.pdbx_seq_one_letter_code
_entity_poly.pdbx_strand_id
1 'polypeptide(L)'
;MSDEKQPLSSLPTLERDFADIIMHRSNTDKQGIQSNIIAQRATYKVNDGSLLYIVEYIDKHDKSKVDHFFYDWYRQDGTVRMKFHSETHGEDKRYQTSTEPYHIHKDTEDILSNIDRYPNYNLRDLRSVLEFIRWHLYICEAEDHLRTNDKKYKKKKK
;
A
#
# COMPACT_ATOMS: atom_id res chain seq x y z
N MET A 1 17.55 -10.22 16.00
CA MET A 1 17.54 -8.79 15.65
C MET A 1 16.30 -8.22 16.29
N SER A 2 16.39 -7.16 17.10
CA SER A 2 15.19 -6.52 17.65
C SER A 2 14.39 -5.92 16.51
N ASP A 3 13.10 -6.21 16.42
CA ASP A 3 12.20 -5.58 15.46
C ASP A 3 12.10 -4.09 15.76
N GLU A 4 12.90 -3.30 15.04
CA GLU A 4 12.89 -1.86 15.19
C GLU A 4 11.58 -1.31 14.60
N LYS A 5 10.73 -0.83 15.49
CA LYS A 5 9.46 -0.19 15.12
C LYS A 5 9.73 1.07 14.30
N GLN A 6 9.01 1.19 13.21
CA GLN A 6 9.13 2.30 12.26
C GLN A 6 8.57 3.60 12.87
N PRO A 7 9.07 4.77 12.46
CA PRO A 7 8.48 6.04 12.83
C PRO A 7 7.07 6.19 12.24
N LEU A 8 6.19 6.88 12.96
CA LEU A 8 4.86 7.25 12.48
C LEU A 8 4.97 8.12 11.24
N SER A 9 4.15 7.83 10.22
CA SER A 9 4.25 8.55 8.96
C SER A 9 3.79 10.00 9.08
N SER A 10 4.60 10.92 8.53
CA SER A 10 4.18 12.32 8.35
C SER A 10 3.36 12.46 7.08
N LEU A 11 2.03 12.30 7.18
CA LEU A 11 1.13 12.38 6.02
C LEU A 11 1.28 13.69 5.20
N PRO A 12 1.43 14.89 5.80
CA PRO A 12 1.65 16.11 5.01
C PRO A 12 2.98 16.12 4.25
N THR A 13 4.03 15.51 4.81
CA THR A 13 5.33 15.40 4.14
C THR A 13 5.22 14.45 2.93
N LEU A 14 4.56 13.31 3.11
CA LEU A 14 4.32 12.36 2.04
C LEU A 14 3.45 12.96 0.92
N GLU A 15 2.42 13.73 1.27
CA GLU A 15 1.61 14.44 0.27
C GLU A 15 2.43 15.38 -0.61
N ARG A 16 3.37 16.12 -0.01
CA ARG A 16 4.25 17.02 -0.75
C ARG A 16 5.22 16.23 -1.64
N ASP A 17 5.82 15.18 -1.09
CA ASP A 17 6.90 14.45 -1.76
C ASP A 17 6.38 13.52 -2.89
N PHE A 18 5.11 13.11 -2.81
CA PHE A 18 4.41 12.27 -3.78
C PHE A 18 3.24 13.01 -4.47
N ALA A 19 3.34 14.34 -4.56
CA ALA A 19 2.32 15.19 -5.16
C ALA A 19 2.05 14.90 -6.65
N ASP A 20 2.95 14.19 -7.32
CA ASP A 20 2.78 13.75 -8.71
C ASP A 20 1.81 12.56 -8.85
N ILE A 21 1.63 11.76 -7.80
CA ILE A 21 0.72 10.60 -7.80
C ILE A 21 -0.48 10.75 -6.86
N ILE A 22 -0.35 11.49 -5.75
CA ILE A 22 -1.44 11.71 -4.79
C ILE A 22 -2.30 12.88 -5.25
N MET A 23 -3.54 12.61 -5.64
CA MET A 23 -4.50 13.65 -6.03
C MET A 23 -5.21 14.26 -4.83
N HIS A 24 -5.54 13.45 -3.82
CA HIS A 24 -6.38 13.87 -2.69
C HIS A 24 -6.17 12.95 -1.48
N ARG A 25 -6.28 13.50 -0.27
CA ARG A 25 -6.37 12.76 0.99
C ARG A 25 -7.74 12.93 1.64
N SER A 26 -8.37 11.82 2.00
CA SER A 26 -9.41 11.75 3.04
C SER A 26 -8.80 11.37 4.39
N ASN A 27 -9.36 11.87 5.50
CA ASN A 27 -8.93 11.58 6.87
C ASN A 27 -9.61 10.33 7.47
N THR A 28 -10.04 9.40 6.62
CA THR A 28 -10.73 8.17 7.01
C THR A 28 -10.07 6.96 6.38
N ASP A 29 -10.23 5.78 6.99
CA ASP A 29 -9.91 4.49 6.37
C ASP A 29 -11.04 4.00 5.44
N LYS A 30 -10.92 2.74 4.98
CA LYS A 30 -11.89 2.08 4.10
C LYS A 30 -13.31 2.01 4.68
N GLN A 31 -13.43 1.93 6.01
CA GLN A 31 -14.71 1.86 6.71
C GLN A 31 -15.27 3.25 7.05
N GLY A 32 -14.58 4.33 6.65
CA GLY A 32 -14.96 5.70 7.01
C GLY A 32 -14.54 6.10 8.43
N ILE A 33 -13.70 5.30 9.10
CA ILE A 33 -13.28 5.57 10.48
C ILE A 33 -12.15 6.60 10.48
N GLN A 34 -12.26 7.60 11.36
CA GLN A 34 -11.25 8.66 11.50
C GLN A 34 -10.08 8.26 12.40
N SER A 35 -8.98 9.02 12.28
CA SER A 35 -7.85 8.92 13.19
C SER A 35 -8.26 9.17 14.65
N ASN A 36 -7.57 8.50 15.59
CA ASN A 36 -7.76 8.66 17.02
C ASN A 36 -6.43 8.43 17.77
N ILE A 37 -6.48 8.43 19.11
CA ILE A 37 -5.28 8.28 19.96
C ILE A 37 -4.52 6.95 19.81
N ILE A 38 -5.15 5.92 19.21
CA ILE A 38 -4.55 4.60 19.04
C ILE A 38 -4.14 4.31 17.60
N ALA A 39 -4.62 5.10 16.62
CA ALA A 39 -4.28 4.87 15.22
C ALA A 39 -4.49 6.10 14.33
N GLN A 40 -3.52 6.31 13.43
CA GLN A 40 -3.59 7.23 12.31
C GLN A 40 -4.26 6.55 11.12
N ARG A 41 -5.21 7.24 10.48
CA ARG A 41 -5.99 6.76 9.34
C ARG A 41 -6.07 7.81 8.25
N ALA A 42 -5.90 7.37 7.02
CA ALA A 42 -6.08 8.20 5.84
C ALA A 42 -6.42 7.34 4.62
N THR A 43 -6.96 7.99 3.59
CA THR A 43 -7.09 7.40 2.26
C THR A 43 -6.46 8.34 1.26
N TYR A 44 -5.49 7.86 0.49
CA TYR A 44 -5.00 8.58 -0.68
C TYR A 44 -5.71 8.11 -1.94
N LYS A 45 -6.24 9.07 -2.70
CA LYS A 45 -6.65 8.85 -4.08
C LYS A 45 -5.48 9.12 -5.01
N VAL A 46 -5.16 8.13 -5.82
CA VAL A 46 -4.02 8.14 -6.76
C VAL A 46 -4.51 8.61 -8.14
N ASN A 47 -3.59 9.11 -8.97
CA ASN A 47 -3.90 9.69 -10.29
C ASN A 47 -4.52 8.71 -11.32
N ASP A 48 -4.30 7.40 -11.18
CA ASP A 48 -4.98 6.35 -11.96
C ASP A 48 -6.39 6.03 -11.43
N GLY A 49 -6.87 6.77 -10.44
CA GLY A 49 -8.16 6.58 -9.78
C GLY A 49 -8.17 5.48 -8.71
N SER A 50 -7.05 4.78 -8.49
CA SER A 50 -6.90 3.81 -7.41
C SER A 50 -6.90 4.49 -6.02
N LEU A 51 -7.15 3.69 -4.98
CA LEU A 51 -7.25 4.15 -3.60
C LEU A 51 -6.26 3.38 -2.72
N LEU A 52 -5.44 4.10 -1.95
CA LEU A 52 -4.59 3.54 -0.91
C LEU A 52 -5.19 3.88 0.46
N TYR A 53 -5.74 2.89 1.14
CA TYR A 53 -6.22 3.02 2.51
C TYR A 53 -5.08 2.77 3.49
N ILE A 54 -4.94 3.66 4.46
CA ILE A 54 -3.80 3.70 5.39
C ILE A 54 -4.34 3.59 6.79
N VAL A 55 -3.85 2.61 7.53
CA VAL A 55 -4.05 2.48 8.97
C VAL A 55 -2.71 2.21 9.63
N GLU A 56 -2.26 3.10 10.51
CA GLU A 56 -1.07 2.91 11.33
C GLU A 56 -1.48 2.90 12.80
N TYR A 57 -1.30 1.77 13.47
CA TYR A 57 -1.53 1.67 14.91
C TYR A 57 -0.35 2.27 15.65
N ILE A 58 -0.63 3.16 16.58
CA ILE A 58 0.37 3.95 17.29
C ILE A 58 0.85 3.15 18.49
N ASP A 59 2.16 3.04 18.66
CA ASP A 59 2.75 2.32 19.79
C ASP A 59 2.30 2.92 21.14
N LYS A 60 2.06 2.03 22.11
CA LYS A 60 1.53 2.42 23.43
C LYS A 60 2.58 3.10 24.31
N HIS A 61 3.87 2.81 24.09
CA HIS A 61 5.00 3.30 24.86
C HIS A 61 5.68 4.50 24.19
N ASP A 62 5.71 4.54 22.85
CA ASP A 62 6.31 5.60 22.06
C ASP A 62 5.34 6.08 20.97
N LYS A 63 4.66 7.20 21.24
CA LYS A 63 3.66 7.78 20.33
C LYS A 63 4.23 8.29 19.01
N SER A 64 5.55 8.28 18.85
CA SER A 64 6.22 8.60 17.57
C SER A 64 6.42 7.38 16.67
N LYS A 65 6.04 6.17 17.11
CA LYS A 65 6.28 4.92 16.39
C LYS A 65 5.00 4.18 16.01
N VAL A 66 5.11 3.42 14.93
CA VAL A 66 4.09 2.48 14.46
C VAL A 66 4.30 1.14 15.15
N ASP A 67 3.26 0.63 15.79
CA ASP A 67 3.21 -0.73 16.32
C ASP A 67 3.06 -1.75 15.19
N HIS A 68 2.02 -1.58 14.38
CA HIS A 68 1.76 -2.30 13.14
C HIS A 68 0.89 -1.44 12.21
N PHE A 69 0.78 -1.82 10.94
CA PHE A 69 0.04 -1.08 9.93
C PHE A 69 -0.69 -1.99 8.95
N PHE A 70 -1.67 -1.39 8.28
CA PHE A 70 -2.38 -1.93 7.13
C PHE A 70 -2.40 -0.87 6.02
N TYR A 71 -1.74 -1.18 4.90
CA TYR A 71 -1.79 -0.36 3.70
C TYR A 71 -2.46 -1.17 2.58
N ASP A 72 -3.72 -0.85 2.30
CA ASP A 72 -4.51 -1.59 1.33
C ASP A 72 -4.69 -0.77 0.06
N TRP A 73 -4.14 -1.28 -1.05
CA TRP A 73 -4.23 -0.64 -2.35
C TRP A 73 -5.32 -1.30 -3.20
N TYR A 74 -6.30 -0.51 -3.62
CA TYR A 74 -7.47 -0.91 -4.37
C TYR A 74 -7.50 -0.26 -5.74
N ARG A 75 -7.89 -1.02 -6.76
CA ARG A 75 -8.16 -0.50 -8.10
C ARG A 75 -9.39 0.42 -8.07
N GLN A 76 -9.55 1.22 -9.14
CA GLN A 76 -10.70 2.12 -9.28
C GLN A 76 -12.05 1.39 -9.24
N ASP A 77 -12.09 0.13 -9.68
CA ASP A 77 -13.28 -0.73 -9.66
C ASP A 77 -13.62 -1.30 -8.26
N GLY A 78 -12.81 -0.99 -7.24
CA GLY A 78 -13.00 -1.47 -5.88
C GLY A 78 -12.41 -2.86 -5.61
N THR A 79 -11.74 -3.49 -6.58
CA THR A 79 -11.03 -4.76 -6.36
C THR A 79 -9.68 -4.53 -5.68
N VAL A 80 -9.26 -5.48 -4.85
CA VAL A 80 -7.94 -5.45 -4.20
C VAL A 80 -6.86 -5.54 -5.26
N ARG A 81 -5.90 -4.60 -5.26
CA ARG A 81 -4.68 -4.69 -6.08
C ARG A 81 -3.56 -5.34 -5.29
N MET A 82 -3.32 -4.86 -4.07
CA MET A 82 -2.28 -5.39 -3.17
C MET A 82 -2.55 -4.91 -1.75
N LYS A 83 -2.15 -5.69 -0.75
CA LYS A 83 -2.14 -5.21 0.64
C LYS A 83 -0.76 -5.43 1.27
N PHE A 84 -0.27 -4.42 1.98
CA PHE A 84 1.02 -4.45 2.68
C PHE A 84 0.74 -4.30 4.16
N HIS A 85 1.06 -5.31 4.95
CA HIS A 85 0.79 -5.26 6.38
C HIS A 85 2.01 -5.65 7.23
N SER A 86 1.89 -5.39 8.54
CA SER A 86 2.93 -5.66 9.55
C SER A 86 2.38 -6.19 10.89
N GLU A 87 1.22 -6.85 10.87
CA GLU A 87 0.66 -7.59 12.00
C GLU A 87 1.28 -8.99 12.13
N THR A 88 1.54 -9.41 13.37
CA THR A 88 2.03 -10.77 13.66
C THR A 88 0.91 -11.79 13.67
N HIS A 89 1.15 -12.98 13.13
CA HIS A 89 0.12 -14.02 13.03
C HIS A 89 0.17 -15.13 14.10
N GLY A 90 0.76 -14.83 15.25
CA GLY A 90 0.80 -15.76 16.38
C GLY A 90 1.46 -17.10 16.03
N GLU A 91 0.98 -18.18 16.63
CA GLU A 91 1.65 -19.49 16.67
C GLU A 91 1.48 -20.36 15.41
N ASP A 92 0.55 -20.02 14.51
CA ASP A 92 0.30 -20.85 13.32
C ASP A 92 1.33 -20.57 12.23
N LYS A 93 2.38 -21.38 12.21
CA LYS A 93 3.49 -21.31 11.26
C LYS A 93 3.07 -21.36 9.79
N ARG A 94 1.87 -21.86 9.47
CA ARG A 94 1.35 -21.87 8.08
C ARG A 94 1.09 -20.48 7.54
N TYR A 95 0.87 -19.51 8.42
CA TYR A 95 0.55 -18.13 8.07
C TYR A 95 1.74 -17.18 8.23
N GLN A 96 2.87 -17.66 8.73
CA GLN A 96 4.08 -16.86 8.89
C GLN A 96 4.89 -16.82 7.59
N THR A 97 5.44 -15.65 7.30
CA THR A 97 6.47 -15.51 6.27
C THR A 97 7.86 -15.41 6.90
N SER A 98 8.92 -15.54 6.09
CA SER A 98 10.30 -15.35 6.56
C SER A 98 10.62 -13.92 7.02
N THR A 99 9.69 -12.98 6.81
CA THR A 99 9.83 -11.55 7.13
C THR A 99 8.77 -11.08 8.11
N GLU A 100 8.11 -12.01 8.81
CA GLU A 100 7.13 -11.68 9.85
C GLU A 100 7.69 -10.56 10.76
N PRO A 101 6.92 -9.51 11.05
CA PRO A 101 5.49 -9.40 10.76
C PRO A 101 5.15 -8.84 9.37
N TYR A 102 6.14 -8.45 8.58
CA TYR A 102 5.93 -7.81 7.28
C TYR A 102 5.58 -8.83 6.20
N HIS A 103 4.44 -8.64 5.52
CA HIS A 103 4.01 -9.51 4.43
C HIS A 103 3.09 -8.78 3.45
N ILE A 104 2.88 -9.41 2.29
CA ILE A 104 2.04 -8.89 1.20
C ILE A 104 0.95 -9.90 0.85
N HIS A 105 -0.27 -9.40 0.67
CA HIS A 105 -1.39 -10.15 0.10
C HIS A 105 -1.59 -9.76 -1.37
N LYS A 106 -1.74 -10.76 -2.26
CA LYS A 106 -2.01 -10.57 -3.69
C LYS A 106 -3.47 -10.94 -3.99
N ASP A 107 -4.18 -10.07 -4.73
CA ASP A 107 -5.44 -10.34 -5.46
C ASP A 107 -6.43 -11.32 -4.78
N THR A 108 -6.63 -11.25 -3.46
CA THR A 108 -7.69 -11.98 -2.80
C THR A 108 -8.69 -11.01 -2.16
N GLU A 109 -9.92 -11.03 -2.67
CA GLU A 109 -11.07 -10.49 -1.93
C GLU A 109 -11.32 -11.28 -0.64
N ASP A 110 -10.80 -12.52 -0.59
CA ASP A 110 -11.01 -13.45 0.48
C ASP A 110 -10.03 -13.19 1.63
N ILE A 111 -10.55 -12.52 2.67
CA ILE A 111 -9.84 -12.21 3.93
C ILE A 111 -9.39 -13.51 4.63
N LEU A 112 -9.95 -14.66 4.26
CA LEU A 112 -9.74 -15.95 4.90
C LEU A 112 -8.73 -16.86 4.17
N SER A 113 -8.38 -16.58 2.91
CA SER A 113 -7.32 -17.32 2.20
C SER A 113 -5.94 -16.78 2.57
N ASN A 114 -5.65 -16.77 3.87
CA ASN A 114 -4.35 -16.41 4.46
C ASN A 114 -3.19 -17.31 3.98
N ILE A 115 -3.44 -18.26 3.07
CA ILE A 115 -2.48 -19.23 2.53
C ILE A 115 -1.49 -18.55 1.57
N ASP A 116 -1.89 -17.51 0.84
CA ASP A 116 -1.04 -16.89 -0.20
C ASP A 116 -0.46 -15.55 0.26
N ARG A 117 0.53 -15.62 1.16
CA ARG A 117 1.29 -14.47 1.68
C ARG A 117 2.70 -14.48 1.15
N TYR A 118 3.18 -13.31 0.73
CA TYR A 118 4.54 -13.16 0.27
C TYR A 118 5.40 -12.48 1.34
N PRO A 119 6.64 -12.95 1.57
CA PRO A 119 7.57 -12.25 2.44
C PRO A 119 7.87 -10.85 1.90
N ASN A 120 7.87 -9.86 2.77
CA ASN A 120 8.08 -8.45 2.47
C ASN A 120 9.38 -7.93 3.11
N TYR A 121 10.44 -7.91 2.30
CA TYR A 121 11.76 -7.46 2.75
C TYR A 121 11.92 -5.93 2.75
N ASN A 122 11.12 -5.22 1.95
CA ASN A 122 11.43 -3.84 1.56
C ASN A 122 10.30 -2.84 1.81
N LEU A 123 9.05 -3.24 1.60
CA LEU A 123 7.88 -2.34 1.62
C LEU A 123 7.31 -2.27 3.03
N ARG A 124 8.11 -1.79 3.97
CA ARG A 124 7.88 -1.89 5.43
C ARG A 124 7.42 -0.58 6.08
N ASP A 125 7.18 0.45 5.28
CA ASP A 125 6.67 1.73 5.72
C ASP A 125 5.84 2.39 4.60
N LEU A 126 5.07 3.42 4.93
CA LEU A 126 4.21 4.07 3.95
C LEU A 126 4.98 4.73 2.79
N ARG A 127 6.19 5.24 3.05
CA ARG A 127 7.01 5.88 2.01
C ARG A 127 7.43 4.87 0.95
N SER A 128 8.01 3.74 1.37
CA SER A 128 8.45 2.66 0.48
C SER A 128 7.29 2.10 -0.33
N VAL A 129 6.10 1.98 0.25
CA VAL A 129 4.87 1.61 -0.46
C VAL A 129 4.47 2.67 -1.50
N LEU A 130 4.53 3.95 -1.17
CA LEU A 130 4.24 5.03 -2.12
C LEU A 130 5.27 5.09 -3.26
N GLU A 131 6.55 4.85 -2.99
CA GLU A 131 7.60 4.74 -4.02
C GLU A 131 7.32 3.57 -4.96
N PHE A 132 6.94 2.42 -4.41
CA PHE A 132 6.52 1.27 -5.21
C PHE A 132 5.32 1.60 -6.12
N ILE A 133 4.27 2.22 -5.57
CA ILE A 133 3.10 2.63 -6.34
C ILE A 133 3.49 3.61 -7.45
N ARG A 134 4.32 4.61 -7.13
CA ARG A 134 4.82 5.59 -8.11
C ARG A 134 5.53 4.91 -9.28
N TRP A 135 6.44 3.98 -9.00
CA TRP A 135 7.14 3.23 -10.04
C TRP A 135 6.20 2.33 -10.85
N HIS A 136 5.26 1.67 -10.18
CA HIS A 136 4.25 0.86 -10.84
C HIS A 136 3.46 1.67 -11.87
N LEU A 137 3.01 2.87 -11.50
CA LEU A 137 2.26 3.76 -12.39
C LEU A 137 3.10 4.19 -13.60
N TYR A 138 4.36 4.59 -13.36
CA TYR A 138 5.28 5.00 -14.43
C TYR A 138 5.51 3.88 -15.45
N ILE A 139 5.67 2.64 -14.99
CA ILE A 139 5.86 1.47 -15.87
C ILE A 139 4.59 1.20 -16.67
N CYS A 140 3.41 1.23 -16.05
CA CYS A 140 2.14 1.03 -16.77
C CYS A 140 1.90 2.08 -17.85
N GLU A 141 2.16 3.36 -17.55
CA GLU A 141 2.06 4.45 -18.53
C GLU A 141 3.01 4.22 -19.71
N ALA A 142 4.27 3.86 -19.44
CA ALA A 142 5.25 3.55 -20.47
C ALA A 142 4.80 2.38 -21.38
N GLU A 143 4.25 1.31 -20.80
CA GLU A 143 3.73 0.18 -21.58
C GLU A 143 2.56 0.56 -22.48
N ASP A 144 1.65 1.41 -22.01
CA ASP A 144 0.51 1.88 -22.81
C ASP A 144 0.95 2.78 -23.97
N HIS A 145 1.97 3.61 -23.77
CA HIS A 145 2.59 4.37 -24.85
C HIS A 145 3.21 3.47 -25.93
N LEU A 146 3.88 2.39 -25.54
CA LEU A 146 4.44 1.43 -26.49
C LEU A 146 3.32 0.71 -27.28
N ARG A 147 2.27 0.23 -26.60
CA ARG A 147 1.13 -0.46 -27.23
C ARG A 147 0.37 0.42 -28.22
N THR A 148 0.19 1.71 -27.92
CA THR A 148 -0.52 2.65 -28.80
C THR A 148 0.29 2.98 -30.06
N ASN A 149 1.61 3.11 -29.93
CA ASN A 149 2.51 3.34 -31.06
C ASN A 149 2.55 2.14 -32.02
N ASP A 150 2.57 0.92 -31.50
CA ASP A 150 2.50 -0.31 -32.31
C ASP A 150 1.20 -0.39 -33.13
N LYS A 151 0.06 -0.06 -32.51
CA LYS A 151 -1.24 -0.03 -33.22
C LYS A 151 -1.26 1.02 -34.33
N LYS A 152 -0.68 2.21 -34.10
CA LYS A 152 -0.54 3.27 -35.13
C LYS A 152 0.36 2.81 -36.28
N TYR A 153 1.49 2.16 -35.99
CA TYR A 153 2.42 1.66 -36.99
C TYR A 153 1.77 0.57 -37.87
N LYS A 154 1.03 -0.37 -37.27
CA LYS A 154 0.30 -1.42 -38.01
C LYS A 154 -0.85 -0.86 -38.87
N LYS A 155 -1.51 0.22 -38.45
CA LYS A 155 -2.55 0.89 -39.27
C LYS A 155 -2.00 1.63 -40.49
N LYS A 156 -0.77 2.14 -40.46
CA LYS A 156 -0.14 2.83 -41.61
C LYS A 156 0.37 1.88 -42.70
N LYS A 157 0.42 0.57 -42.45
CA LYS A 157 0.90 -0.45 -43.40
C LYS A 157 -0.23 -1.18 -44.15
N LYS A 158 -1.47 -0.74 -43.99
CA LYS A 158 -2.63 -1.21 -44.76
C LYS A 158 -3.12 -0.07 -45.64
#